data_AF-K9RZ41-F1
#
_entry.id   AF-K9RZ41-F1
#
_cell.length_a   1.000
_cell.length_b   1.000
_cell.length_c   1.000
_cell.angle_alpha   90.00
_cell.angle_beta   90.00
_cell.angle_gamma   90.00
#
_symmetry.space_group_name_H-M   'P 1'
#
loop_
_entity.id
_entity.type
_entity.pdbx_description
1 polymer ?
#
loop_
_entity_poly.entity_id
_entity_poly.type
_entity_poly.pdbx_seq_one_letter_code
_entity_poly.pdbx_strand_id
1 'polypeptide(L)'
;MKSSYLQLKTILLRSYLNSETGFTLIELLTVVIIIGILAAIALPSMLSMSNRAKESQAQSNIGAVNRAQQTYRLSNATFAPSMALLEINVPSETPQYLFAITENTSILGEYKVTPKEAGLSAFTGCANANTSALLATTTATVLKVSPTSGGSAVPDECP
;
A
#
# COMPACT_ATOMS: atom_id res chain seq x y z
N MET A 1 -27.72 -21.62 71.00
CA MET A 1 -26.83 -22.66 70.44
C MET A 1 -26.83 -22.78 68.91
N LYS A 2 -27.95 -22.60 68.17
CA LYS A 2 -27.98 -22.71 66.68
C LYS A 2 -27.21 -21.62 65.90
N SER A 3 -26.97 -20.44 66.49
CA SER A 3 -26.29 -19.32 65.81
C SER A 3 -24.80 -19.57 65.53
N SER A 4 -24.10 -20.32 66.39
CA SER A 4 -22.67 -20.63 66.19
C SER A 4 -22.39 -21.61 65.03
N TYR A 5 -23.34 -22.52 64.73
CA TYR A 5 -23.21 -23.46 63.61
C TYR A 5 -23.35 -22.78 62.25
N LEU A 6 -24.16 -21.73 62.15
CA LEU A 6 -24.33 -20.94 60.93
C LEU A 6 -23.04 -20.17 60.59
N GLN A 7 -22.39 -19.57 61.59
CA GLN A 7 -21.11 -18.88 61.39
C GLN A 7 -20.01 -19.84 60.89
N LEU A 8 -19.92 -21.03 61.50
CA LEU A 8 -18.98 -22.09 61.10
C LEU A 8 -19.25 -22.60 59.67
N LYS A 9 -20.52 -22.81 59.31
CA LYS A 9 -20.91 -23.23 57.95
C LYS A 9 -20.57 -22.16 56.91
N THR A 10 -20.70 -20.88 57.26
CA THR A 10 -20.40 -19.76 56.37
C THR A 10 -18.90 -19.60 56.13
N ILE A 11 -18.07 -19.83 57.16
CA ILE A 11 -16.60 -19.80 57.06
C ILE A 11 -16.09 -20.97 56.20
N LEU A 12 -16.63 -22.18 56.40
CA LEU A 12 -16.26 -23.35 55.60
C LEU A 12 -16.73 -23.24 54.14
N LEU A 13 -17.92 -22.70 53.88
CA LEU A 13 -18.39 -22.46 52.51
C LEU A 13 -17.50 -21.45 51.76
N ARG A 14 -17.03 -20.42 52.46
CA ARG A 14 -16.19 -19.37 51.87
C ARG A 14 -14.81 -19.89 51.49
N SER A 15 -14.26 -20.84 52.25
CA SER A 15 -12.98 -21.49 51.91
C SER A 15 -13.09 -22.46 50.72
N TYR A 16 -14.27 -23.06 50.48
CA TYR A 16 -14.52 -23.91 49.33
C TYR A 16 -14.76 -23.12 48.04
N LEU A 17 -15.28 -21.89 48.14
CA LEU A 17 -15.51 -20.99 47.00
C LEU A 17 -14.29 -20.14 46.61
N ASN A 18 -13.24 -20.11 47.44
CA ASN A 18 -12.01 -19.34 47.22
C ASN A 18 -10.86 -20.23 46.72
N SER A 19 -11.11 -21.06 45.71
CA SER A 19 -10.03 -21.62 44.89
C SER A 19 -9.50 -20.51 43.98
N GLU A 20 -8.65 -19.64 44.52
CA GLU A 20 -7.91 -18.63 43.76
C GLU A 20 -6.97 -19.34 42.77
N THR A 21 -7.43 -19.56 41.55
CA THR A 21 -6.60 -20.04 40.44
C THR A 21 -5.75 -18.87 39.94
N GLY A 22 -4.58 -18.68 40.56
CA GLY A 22 -3.58 -17.72 40.09
C GLY A 22 -2.96 -18.19 38.77
N PHE A 23 -2.86 -17.29 37.79
CA PHE A 23 -2.12 -17.52 36.55
C PHE A 23 -0.66 -17.80 36.89
N THR A 24 -0.09 -18.89 36.38
CA THR A 24 1.30 -19.21 36.67
C THR A 24 2.23 -18.33 35.81
N LEU A 25 3.39 -17.94 36.36
CA LEU A 25 4.42 -17.23 35.57
C LEU A 25 4.87 -18.05 34.35
N ILE A 26 4.84 -19.38 34.46
CA ILE A 26 5.23 -20.28 33.37
C ILE A 26 4.17 -20.34 32.26
N GLU A 27 2.88 -20.25 32.58
CA GLU A 27 1.82 -20.12 31.56
C GLU A 27 2.03 -18.84 30.74
N LEU A 28 2.26 -17.71 31.41
CA LEU A 28 2.48 -16.45 30.70
C LEU A 28 3.79 -16.49 29.89
N LEU A 29 4.86 -17.09 30.44
CA LEU A 29 6.15 -17.23 29.76
C LEU A 29 6.04 -18.04 28.46
N THR A 30 5.38 -19.19 28.49
CA THR A 30 5.22 -20.03 27.30
C THR A 30 4.37 -19.36 26.21
N VAL A 31 3.35 -18.59 26.60
CA VAL A 31 2.51 -17.83 25.66
C VAL A 31 3.31 -16.76 24.92
N VAL A 32 4.10 -15.94 25.63
CA VAL A 32 4.90 -14.91 24.96
C VAL A 32 6.01 -15.51 24.08
N ILE A 33 6.54 -16.68 24.44
CA ILE A 33 7.49 -17.42 23.60
C ILE A 33 6.82 -17.87 22.29
N ILE A 34 5.64 -18.47 22.37
CA ILE A 34 4.91 -18.93 21.17
C ILE A 34 4.52 -17.73 20.28
N ILE A 35 3.97 -16.66 20.86
CA ILE A 35 3.63 -15.43 20.11
C ILE A 35 4.89 -14.81 19.49
N GLY A 36 6.03 -14.82 20.20
CA GLY A 36 7.31 -14.33 19.69
C GLY A 36 7.80 -15.09 18.46
N ILE A 37 7.72 -16.43 18.47
CA ILE A 37 8.09 -17.28 17.32
C ILE A 37 7.17 -16.99 16.12
N LEU A 38 5.86 -16.91 16.34
CA LEU A 38 4.89 -16.60 15.28
C LEU A 38 5.14 -15.20 14.69
N ALA A 39 5.38 -14.19 15.53
CA ALA A 39 5.66 -12.82 15.09
C ALA A 39 6.95 -12.73 14.27
N ALA A 40 8.01 -13.43 14.67
CA ALA A 40 9.29 -13.43 13.96
C ALA A 40 9.16 -13.94 12.50
N ILE A 41 8.29 -14.93 12.26
CA ILE A 41 8.03 -15.46 10.91
C ILE A 41 7.05 -14.56 10.14
N ALA A 42 6.02 -14.04 10.79
CA ALA A 42 4.95 -13.29 10.14
C ALA A 42 5.37 -11.86 9.73
N LEU A 43 6.10 -11.14 10.58
CA LEU A 43 6.47 -9.73 10.37
C LEU A 43 7.20 -9.46 9.04
N PRO A 44 8.26 -10.20 8.63
CA PRO A 44 8.95 -9.91 7.37
C PRO A 44 8.02 -10.12 6.16
N SER A 45 7.15 -11.12 6.20
CA SER A 45 6.17 -11.37 5.15
C SER A 45 5.14 -10.23 5.05
N MET A 46 4.61 -9.77 6.18
CA MET A 46 3.66 -8.66 6.23
C MET A 46 4.23 -7.36 5.66
N LEU A 47 5.49 -7.04 5.95
CA LEU A 47 6.16 -5.85 5.40
C LEU A 47 6.27 -5.94 3.87
N SER A 48 6.66 -7.10 3.34
CA SER A 48 6.73 -7.32 1.88
C SER A 48 5.37 -7.22 1.19
N MET A 49 4.31 -7.74 1.83
CA MET A 49 2.95 -7.68 1.32
C MET A 49 2.41 -6.25 1.30
N SER A 50 2.72 -5.47 2.33
CA SER A 50 2.37 -4.04 2.39
C SER A 50 3.02 -3.26 1.23
N ASN A 51 4.30 -3.50 0.95
CA ASN A 51 4.98 -2.85 -0.18
C ASN A 51 4.37 -3.26 -1.53
N ARG A 52 4.05 -4.55 -1.72
CA ARG A 52 3.36 -5.02 -2.93
C ARG A 52 1.98 -4.40 -3.10
N ALA A 53 1.22 -4.22 -2.02
CA ALA A 53 -0.09 -3.57 -2.06
C ALA A 53 0.03 -2.09 -2.50
N LYS A 54 1.01 -1.36 -1.93
CA LYS A 54 1.31 0.02 -2.32
C LYS A 54 1.71 0.11 -3.81
N GLU A 55 2.58 -0.79 -4.27
CA GLU A 55 2.98 -0.86 -5.68
C GLU A 55 1.82 -1.18 -6.61
N SER A 56 0.94 -2.11 -6.22
CA SER A 56 -0.25 -2.47 -7.00
C SER A 56 -1.23 -1.31 -7.13
N GLN A 57 -1.38 -0.50 -6.07
CA GLN A 57 -2.19 0.72 -6.11
C GLN A 57 -1.57 1.75 -7.06
N ALA A 58 -0.26 2.00 -6.96
CA ALA A 58 0.46 2.91 -7.85
C ALA A 58 0.34 2.47 -9.32
N GLN A 59 0.49 1.18 -9.60
CA GLN A 59 0.32 0.60 -10.94
C GLN A 59 -1.11 0.74 -11.47
N SER A 60 -2.11 0.63 -10.61
CA SER A 60 -3.52 0.83 -11.00
C SER A 60 -3.79 2.30 -11.33
N ASN A 61 -3.26 3.21 -10.52
CA ASN A 61 -3.41 4.66 -10.71
C ASN A 61 -2.75 5.13 -12.02
N ILE A 62 -1.52 4.71 -12.30
CA ILE A 62 -0.83 5.07 -13.55
C ILE A 62 -1.54 4.51 -14.79
N GLY A 63 -2.09 3.30 -14.69
CA GLY A 63 -2.92 2.73 -15.74
C GLY A 63 -4.19 3.55 -16.00
N ALA A 64 -4.82 4.10 -14.95
CA ALA A 64 -5.96 4.99 -15.09
C ALA A 64 -5.56 6.33 -15.75
N VAL A 65 -4.44 6.91 -15.35
CA VAL A 65 -3.89 8.13 -15.97
C VAL A 65 -3.60 7.92 -17.45
N ASN A 66 -2.96 6.82 -17.82
CA ASN A 66 -2.67 6.51 -19.22
C ASN A 66 -3.95 6.42 -20.08
N ARG A 67 -5.00 5.76 -19.59
CA ARG A 67 -6.29 5.69 -20.30
C ARG A 67 -6.97 7.07 -20.40
N ALA A 68 -6.88 7.87 -19.36
CA ALA A 68 -7.41 9.23 -19.37
C ALA A 68 -6.65 10.12 -20.36
N GLN A 69 -5.32 10.00 -20.42
CA GLN A 69 -4.47 10.70 -21.39
C GLN A 69 -4.82 10.31 -22.83
N GLN A 70 -5.04 9.02 -23.10
CA GLN A 70 -5.53 8.55 -24.41
C GLN A 70 -6.89 9.16 -24.74
N THR A 71 -7.82 9.15 -23.79
CA THR A 71 -9.18 9.71 -23.99
C THR A 71 -9.13 11.21 -24.25
N TYR A 72 -8.34 11.96 -23.48
CA TYR A 72 -8.12 13.39 -23.69
C TYR A 72 -7.56 13.68 -25.09
N ARG A 73 -6.63 12.84 -25.56
CA ARG A 73 -6.01 12.96 -26.88
C ARG A 73 -6.96 12.63 -28.04
N LEU A 74 -8.05 11.90 -27.80
CA LEU A 74 -9.09 11.71 -28.83
C LEU A 74 -9.87 12.99 -29.11
N SER A 75 -10.04 13.84 -28.08
CA SER A 75 -10.74 15.12 -28.20
C SER A 75 -9.80 16.30 -28.46
N ASN A 76 -8.52 16.17 -28.12
CA ASN A 76 -7.52 17.24 -28.21
C ASN A 76 -6.30 16.82 -29.05
N ALA A 77 -5.66 17.78 -29.71
CA ALA A 77 -4.45 17.52 -30.51
C ALA A 77 -3.17 17.24 -29.67
N THR A 78 -3.26 17.36 -28.34
CA THR A 78 -2.15 17.21 -27.40
C THR A 78 -2.54 16.35 -26.21
N PHE A 79 -1.54 15.80 -25.51
CA PHE A 79 -1.76 15.18 -24.20
C PHE A 79 -2.06 16.25 -23.13
N ALA A 80 -2.73 15.84 -22.05
CA ALA A 80 -3.16 16.76 -21.01
C ALA A 80 -1.94 17.25 -20.21
N PRO A 81 -1.75 18.57 -20.04
CA PRO A 81 -0.63 19.13 -19.28
C PRO A 81 -0.81 19.05 -17.76
N SER A 82 -2.01 18.74 -17.26
CA SER A 82 -2.30 18.67 -15.84
C SER A 82 -3.28 17.55 -15.51
N MET A 83 -3.18 17.00 -14.30
CA MET A 83 -4.12 15.98 -13.81
C MET A 83 -5.56 16.50 -13.67
N ALA A 84 -5.73 17.81 -13.46
CA ALA A 84 -7.05 18.44 -13.35
C ALA A 84 -7.89 18.30 -14.63
N LEU A 85 -7.23 18.31 -15.80
CA LEU A 85 -7.89 18.18 -17.10
C LEU A 85 -8.27 16.74 -17.45
N LEU A 86 -7.71 15.76 -16.74
CA LEU A 86 -8.02 14.36 -16.96
C LEU A 86 -9.31 13.91 -16.25
N GLU A 87 -9.85 14.74 -15.35
CA GLU A 87 -11.10 14.48 -14.61
C GLU A 87 -11.14 13.11 -13.90
N ILE A 88 -9.97 12.58 -13.54
CA ILE A 88 -9.82 11.31 -12.81
C ILE A 88 -9.50 11.58 -11.35
N ASN A 89 -10.07 10.78 -10.46
CA ASN A 89 -9.81 10.85 -9.02
C ASN A 89 -8.54 10.07 -8.63
N VAL A 90 -7.40 10.48 -9.17
CA VAL A 90 -6.08 9.98 -8.77
C VAL A 90 -5.40 11.07 -7.95
N PRO A 91 -4.96 10.80 -6.71
CA PRO A 91 -4.27 11.80 -5.91
C PRO A 91 -2.91 12.15 -6.53
N SER A 92 -2.56 13.43 -6.53
CA SER A 92 -1.24 13.92 -6.97
C SER A 92 -0.11 13.59 -5.98
N GLU A 93 -0.48 13.18 -4.77
CA GLU A 93 0.45 12.82 -3.71
C GLU A 93 -0.19 11.83 -2.74
N THR A 94 0.55 10.81 -2.37
CA THR A 94 0.24 9.93 -1.24
C THR A 94 1.42 9.96 -0.26
N PRO A 95 1.28 9.41 0.97
CA PRO A 95 2.40 9.36 1.89
C PRO A 95 3.63 8.63 1.33
N GLN A 96 3.44 7.71 0.38
CA GLN A 96 4.49 6.85 -0.17
C GLN A 96 4.92 7.23 -1.59
N TYR A 97 4.08 7.94 -2.35
CA TYR A 97 4.33 8.25 -3.77
C TYR A 97 4.04 9.71 -4.11
N LEU A 98 4.85 10.24 -5.02
CA LEU A 98 4.59 11.48 -5.74
C LEU A 98 4.16 11.15 -7.16
N PHE A 99 3.16 11.87 -7.65
CA PHE A 99 2.60 11.67 -8.97
C PHE A 99 2.72 12.96 -9.76
N ALA A 100 3.40 12.92 -10.92
CA ALA A 100 3.68 14.12 -11.70
C ALA A 100 3.65 13.85 -13.20
N ILE A 101 2.99 14.75 -13.95
CA ILE A 101 3.14 14.81 -15.40
C ILE A 101 4.49 15.51 -15.66
N THR A 102 5.39 14.82 -16.36
CA THR A 102 6.75 15.32 -16.62
C THR A 102 6.87 15.88 -18.02
N GLU A 103 6.19 15.28 -18.99
CA GLU A 103 6.13 15.77 -20.37
C GLU A 103 4.71 15.73 -20.92
N ASN A 104 4.36 16.74 -21.71
CA ASN A 104 3.13 16.80 -22.47
C ASN A 104 3.43 17.43 -23.82
N THR A 105 3.30 16.65 -24.88
CA THR A 105 3.48 17.11 -26.26
C THR A 105 2.33 16.59 -27.11
N SER A 106 2.37 16.84 -28.42
CA SER A 106 1.40 16.27 -29.36
C SER A 106 1.57 14.77 -29.58
N ILE A 107 2.76 14.23 -29.24
CA ILE A 107 3.20 12.87 -29.54
C ILE A 107 3.53 12.04 -28.30
N LEU A 108 3.81 12.65 -27.16
CA LEU A 108 4.19 11.99 -25.92
C LEU A 108 3.53 12.69 -24.72
N GLY A 109 2.86 11.90 -23.89
CA GLY A 109 2.47 12.27 -22.53
C GLY A 109 3.22 11.37 -21.56
N GLU A 110 4.06 11.95 -20.72
CA GLU A 110 4.83 11.23 -19.72
C GLU A 110 4.30 11.55 -18.32
N TYR A 111 4.08 10.49 -17.55
CA TYR A 111 3.64 10.56 -16.17
C TYR A 111 4.53 9.71 -15.27
N LYS A 112 5.15 10.33 -14.27
CA LYS A 112 6.08 9.67 -13.35
C LYS A 112 5.44 9.48 -11.98
N VAL A 113 5.73 8.32 -11.40
CA VAL A 113 5.34 7.93 -10.05
C VAL A 113 6.59 7.62 -9.26
N THR A 114 6.99 8.57 -8.43
CA THR A 114 8.25 8.52 -7.69
C THR A 114 7.99 8.09 -6.25
N PRO A 115 8.60 7.00 -5.76
CA PRO A 115 8.50 6.61 -4.36
C PRO A 115 9.22 7.61 -3.45
N LYS A 116 8.64 7.90 -2.30
CA LYS A 116 9.22 8.77 -1.27
C LYS A 116 10.11 8.02 -0.28
N GLU A 117 10.01 6.69 -0.26
CA GLU A 117 10.72 5.81 0.66
C GLU A 117 11.52 4.76 -0.13
N ALA A 118 12.62 4.30 0.46
CA ALA A 118 13.40 3.19 -0.07
C ALA A 118 12.60 1.88 0.00
N GLY A 119 12.86 0.94 -0.92
CA GLY A 119 12.19 -0.36 -0.94
C GLY A 119 10.85 -0.41 -1.69
N LEU A 120 10.46 0.68 -2.35
CA LEU A 120 9.32 0.75 -3.28
C LEU A 120 9.80 0.96 -4.73
N SER A 121 9.13 0.31 -5.67
CA SER A 121 9.35 0.56 -7.10
C SER A 121 8.84 1.92 -7.56
N ALA A 122 9.56 2.51 -8.53
CA ALA A 122 9.11 3.66 -9.32
C ALA A 122 8.36 3.19 -10.57
N PHE A 123 7.48 4.04 -11.09
CA PHE A 123 6.74 3.76 -12.31
C PHE A 123 6.73 4.96 -13.25
N THR A 124 6.80 4.70 -14.55
CA THR A 124 6.64 5.71 -15.60
C THR A 124 5.54 5.25 -16.55
N GLY A 125 4.55 6.11 -16.78
CA GLY A 125 3.44 5.92 -17.68
C GLY A 125 3.69 6.75 -18.92
N CYS A 126 3.77 6.06 -20.06
CA CYS A 126 4.01 6.69 -21.35
C CYS A 126 2.74 6.56 -22.17
N ALA A 127 2.27 7.66 -22.73
CA ALA A 127 1.23 7.68 -23.75
C ALA A 127 1.82 8.30 -25.03
N ASN A 128 1.98 7.48 -26.06
CA ASN A 128 2.60 7.86 -27.33
C ASN A 128 1.54 7.94 -28.43
N ALA A 129 1.50 9.03 -29.20
CA ALA A 129 0.64 9.20 -30.36
C ALA A 129 1.47 9.21 -31.65
N ASN A 130 1.22 8.23 -32.52
CA ASN A 130 1.84 8.14 -33.83
C ASN A 130 1.04 8.98 -34.84
N THR A 131 1.59 10.13 -35.23
CA THR A 131 0.97 11.03 -36.22
C THR A 131 1.31 10.68 -37.67
N SER A 132 2.15 9.66 -37.90
CA SER A 132 2.58 9.20 -39.23
C SER A 132 1.55 8.30 -39.93
N ALA A 133 0.47 7.92 -39.26
CA ALA A 133 -0.61 7.12 -39.81
C ALA A 133 -1.83 8.00 -40.13
N LEU A 134 -2.63 7.59 -41.13
CA LEU A 134 -3.85 8.28 -41.56
C LEU A 134 -4.89 8.44 -40.42
N LEU A 135 -4.75 7.62 -39.37
CA LEU A 135 -5.44 7.71 -38.09
C LEU A 135 -4.37 7.84 -37.00
N ALA A 136 -4.52 8.81 -36.09
CA ALA A 136 -3.61 8.96 -34.96
C ALA A 136 -3.76 7.74 -34.01
N THR A 137 -2.79 6.83 -34.03
CA THR A 137 -2.77 5.67 -33.14
C THR A 137 -2.09 6.05 -31.83
N THR A 138 -2.80 5.88 -30.71
CA THR A 138 -2.23 6.13 -29.38
C THR A 138 -1.91 4.81 -28.67
N THR A 139 -0.67 4.64 -28.24
CA THR A 139 -0.19 3.49 -27.45
C THR A 139 0.10 3.96 -26.03
N ALA A 140 -0.19 3.15 -25.03
CA ALA A 140 0.24 3.43 -23.66
C ALA A 140 1.04 2.26 -23.07
N THR A 141 2.14 2.59 -22.41
CA THR A 141 3.01 1.63 -21.71
C THR A 141 3.26 2.09 -20.27
N VAL A 142 3.58 1.14 -19.40
CA VAL A 142 4.00 1.41 -18.02
C VAL A 142 5.34 0.73 -17.79
N LEU A 143 6.36 1.53 -17.50
CA LEU A 143 7.68 1.08 -17.10
C LEU A 143 7.73 0.97 -15.58
N LYS A 144 8.34 -0.10 -15.07
CA LYS A 144 8.54 -0.31 -13.63
C LYS A 144 10.04 -0.40 -13.36
N VAL A 145 10.52 0.40 -12.41
CA VAL A 145 11.89 0.37 -11.93
C VAL A 145 11.92 -0.27 -10.54
N SER A 146 12.76 -1.29 -10.37
CA SER A 146 12.92 -1.99 -9.08
C SER A 146 13.52 -1.06 -8.00
N PRO A 147 13.17 -1.25 -6.71
CA PRO A 147 13.74 -0.46 -5.62
C PRO A 147 15.26 -0.62 -5.54
N THR A 148 15.97 0.46 -5.24
CA THR A 148 17.41 0.46 -4.97
C THR A 148 17.68 0.34 -3.47
N SER A 149 18.80 -0.26 -3.08
CA SER A 149 19.14 -0.56 -1.68
C SER A 149 19.56 0.65 -0.83
N GLY A 150 19.68 1.83 -1.43
CA GLY A 150 20.23 3.04 -0.79
C GLY A 150 19.46 4.33 -1.04
N GLY A 151 18.29 4.29 -1.67
CA GLY A 151 17.49 5.49 -1.97
C GLY A 151 16.13 5.17 -2.57
N SER A 152 15.35 6.22 -2.86
CA SER A 152 14.13 6.11 -3.66
C SER A 152 14.48 5.71 -5.09
N ALA A 153 13.73 4.77 -5.67
CA ALA A 153 13.87 4.46 -7.09
C ALA A 153 13.50 5.69 -7.94
N VAL A 154 14.31 5.97 -8.96
CA VAL A 154 14.05 7.05 -9.92
C VAL A 154 13.30 6.46 -11.11
N PRO A 155 12.17 7.05 -11.55
CA PRO A 155 11.46 6.58 -12.73
C PRO A 155 12.27 6.83 -14.00
N ASP A 156 12.35 5.82 -14.87
CA ASP A 156 12.97 5.94 -16.20
C ASP A 156 12.16 6.89 -17.09
N GLU A 157 12.80 7.43 -18.13
CA GLU A 157 12.12 8.24 -19.14
C GLU A 157 11.39 7.38 -20.17
N CYS A 158 10.32 7.94 -20.74
CA CYS A 158 9.60 7.32 -21.83
C CYS A 158 10.44 7.25 -23.12
N PRO A 159 10.46 6.10 -23.82
CA PRO A 159 11.11 5.95 -25.12
C PRO A 159 10.29 6.58 -26.26
#